data_AF-A0A137QFN2-F1
#
_entry.id   AF-A0A137QFN2-F1
#
_cell.length_a   1.000
_cell.length_b   1.000
_cell.length_c   1.000
_cell.angle_alpha   90.00
_cell.angle_beta   90.00
_cell.angle_gamma   90.00
#
_symmetry.space_group_name_H-M   'P 1'
#
loop_
_entity.id
_entity.type
_entity.pdbx_description
1 polymer ?
#
loop_
_entity_poly.entity_id
_entity_poly.type
_entity_poly.pdbx_seq_one_letter_code
_entity_poly.pdbx_strand_id
1 'polypeptide(L)'
;MFLQLEYLSPALFFQEECEEMNDIVGPPSDADRDVIDLINQPFGFSRRLQVLSTRRSRYMDSADDFSLKPSPERLEELKEALSEIRRRVQTASTSNDTPTLVAVSKYKPASDILACYEHSHYDFGENYVQELVDKAAVLPREIRWHFIGTLQSNKAKLLASISNLYCVQTVASIKAASALNKAIPSDRQKPLHILVQVNTSGEDSKSGLPYLGLDADVATSELGLLVTHIIKECPKLHFEGLMTIGALEQSLNASETEKNADFERLRETRESLKHYLKKAHAEAQWGNEETGELVLSMGMSSDFEAALKAGSNVVRVGAGIFGQRLKVT
;
A
#
# COMPACT_ATOMS: atom_id res chain seq x y z
N MET A 1 -28.55 37.65 -14.53
CA MET A 1 -28.22 37.65 -13.09
C MET A 1 -27.45 36.36 -12.82
N PHE A 2 -26.16 36.37 -13.10
CA PHE A 2 -25.24 35.24 -12.91
C PHE A 2 -24.53 35.43 -11.58
N LEU A 3 -24.57 34.41 -10.71
CA LEU A 3 -23.79 34.36 -9.47
C LEU A 3 -22.49 33.58 -9.73
N GLN A 4 -21.36 34.24 -9.45
CA GLN A 4 -20.01 33.67 -9.44
C GLN A 4 -19.88 32.66 -8.29
N LEU A 5 -19.36 31.47 -8.59
CA LEU A 5 -18.73 30.57 -7.63
C LEU A 5 -17.22 30.86 -7.68
N GLU A 6 -16.66 31.32 -6.55
CA GLU A 6 -15.23 31.52 -6.38
C GLU A 6 -14.51 30.16 -6.35
N TYR A 7 -13.57 29.98 -7.27
CA TYR A 7 -12.59 28.90 -7.26
C TYR A 7 -11.55 29.20 -6.17
N LEU A 8 -11.49 28.36 -5.12
CA LEU A 8 -10.33 28.31 -4.24
C LEU A 8 -9.15 27.71 -5.00
N SER A 9 -8.04 28.45 -5.06
CA SER A 9 -6.86 28.08 -5.84
C SER A 9 -6.06 26.94 -5.16
N PRO A 10 -5.37 26.08 -5.93
CA PRO A 10 -4.43 25.07 -5.40
C PRO A 10 -3.27 25.63 -4.55
N ALA A 11 -3.10 26.95 -4.52
CA ALA A 11 -2.04 27.60 -3.73
C ALA A 11 -2.32 27.58 -2.22
N LEU A 12 -3.58 27.54 -1.77
CA LEU A 12 -3.89 27.48 -0.33
C LEU A 12 -3.53 26.13 0.29
N PHE A 13 -3.72 25.03 -0.45
CA PHE A 13 -3.40 23.67 0.04
C PHE A 13 -1.89 23.43 0.15
N PHE A 14 -1.11 24.11 -0.70
CA PHE A 14 0.35 24.10 -0.62
C PHE A 14 0.88 24.99 0.52
N GLN A 15 0.10 25.96 0.97
CA GLN A 15 0.53 26.91 2.00
C GLN A 15 0.46 26.30 3.40
N GLU A 16 -0.53 25.46 3.69
CA GLU A 16 -0.64 24.73 4.97
C GLU A 16 0.46 23.66 5.12
N GLU A 17 0.81 22.92 4.06
CA GLU A 17 1.93 21.95 4.12
C GLU A 17 3.32 22.63 4.20
N CYS A 18 3.45 23.85 3.67
CA CYS A 18 4.71 24.62 3.78
C CYS A 18 4.88 25.31 5.13
N GLU A 19 3.81 25.71 5.83
CA GLU A 19 3.90 26.26 7.18
C GLU A 19 4.33 25.20 8.20
N GLU A 20 3.93 23.93 8.05
CA GLU A 20 4.46 22.82 8.88
C GLU A 20 5.94 22.49 8.60
N MET A 21 6.45 22.77 7.39
CA MET A 21 7.87 22.54 7.05
C MET A 21 8.80 23.68 7.50
N ASN A 22 8.33 24.93 7.52
CA ASN A 22 9.15 26.09 7.89
C ASN A 22 9.42 26.20 9.41
N ASP A 23 8.59 25.60 10.26
CA ASP A 23 8.86 25.53 11.70
C ASP A 23 9.88 24.43 12.08
N ILE A 24 10.28 23.58 11.12
CA ILE A 24 11.22 22.46 11.33
C ILE A 24 12.56 22.70 10.63
N VAL A 25 12.56 23.34 9.47
CA VAL A 25 13.75 23.55 8.64
C VAL A 25 13.91 25.06 8.48
N GLY A 26 14.90 25.65 9.16
CA GLY A 26 15.22 27.07 8.99
C GLY A 26 15.48 27.45 7.51
N PRO A 27 15.57 28.75 7.17
CA PRO A 27 15.55 29.20 5.78
C PRO A 27 16.69 28.58 4.95
N PRO A 28 16.43 28.26 3.67
CA PRO A 28 17.37 27.54 2.81
C PRO A 28 18.67 28.32 2.60
N SER A 29 19.77 27.58 2.45
CA SER A 29 21.12 28.14 2.29
C SER A 29 21.30 28.78 0.90
N ASP A 30 22.29 29.66 0.74
CA ASP A 30 22.57 30.33 -0.54
C ASP A 30 22.85 29.35 -1.70
N ALA A 31 23.32 28.13 -1.40
CA ALA A 31 23.53 27.06 -2.38
C ALA A 31 22.21 26.48 -2.94
N ASP A 32 21.11 26.55 -2.18
CA ASP A 32 19.80 26.06 -2.60
C ASP A 32 19.08 27.06 -3.53
N ARG A 33 19.42 28.35 -3.44
CA ARG A 33 18.89 29.40 -4.31
C ARG A 33 19.46 29.34 -5.72
N ASP A 34 20.75 29.02 -5.86
CA ASP A 34 21.42 28.88 -7.16
C ASP A 34 20.86 27.72 -8.01
N VAL A 35 20.35 26.67 -7.37
CA VAL A 35 19.74 25.50 -8.05
C VAL A 35 18.35 25.81 -8.58
N ILE A 36 17.57 26.60 -7.83
CA ILE A 36 16.22 27.04 -8.23
C ILE A 36 16.31 28.01 -9.42
N ASP A 37 17.30 28.90 -9.44
CA ASP A 37 17.52 29.84 -10.55
C ASP A 37 18.02 29.14 -11.83
N LEU A 38 18.73 28.02 -11.73
CA LEU A 38 19.20 27.26 -12.90
C LEU A 38 18.08 26.45 -13.60
N ILE A 39 17.03 26.07 -12.86
CA ILE A 39 15.89 25.31 -13.38
C ILE A 39 14.92 26.22 -14.16
N ASN A 40 14.90 27.51 -13.84
CA ASN A 40 13.96 28.48 -14.41
C ASN A 40 14.44 29.21 -15.68
N GLN A 41 15.62 28.88 -16.21
CA GLN A 41 16.10 29.46 -17.47
C GLN A 41 15.73 28.63 -18.72
N PRO A 42 15.31 29.26 -19.83
CA PRO A 42 14.86 28.55 -21.02
C PRO A 42 16.08 28.14 -21.87
N PHE A 43 16.64 26.95 -21.64
CA PHE A 43 17.69 26.41 -22.50
C PHE A 43 17.32 25.07 -23.17
N GLY A 44 17.65 24.99 -24.46
CA GLY A 44 17.29 23.94 -25.38
C GLY A 44 17.94 22.57 -25.11
N PHE A 45 17.27 21.54 -25.63
CA PHE A 45 17.44 20.10 -25.45
C PHE A 45 18.91 19.58 -25.45
N SER A 46 19.80 20.24 -26.19
CA SER A 46 21.18 19.76 -26.39
C SER A 46 22.12 19.97 -25.18
N ARG A 47 21.86 20.95 -24.29
CA ARG A 47 22.67 21.13 -23.06
C ARG A 47 22.23 20.23 -21.89
N ARG A 48 20.97 19.76 -21.87
CA ARG A 48 20.47 18.79 -20.87
C ARG A 48 21.18 17.44 -20.98
N LEU A 49 21.48 16.98 -22.19
CA LEU A 49 22.20 15.73 -22.42
C LEU A 49 23.67 15.80 -21.95
N GLN A 50 24.30 16.98 -22.05
CA GLN A 50 25.69 17.14 -21.64
C GLN A 50 25.83 17.12 -20.11
N VAL A 51 24.93 17.79 -19.37
CA VAL A 51 24.86 17.75 -17.88
C VAL A 51 24.53 16.34 -17.36
N LEU A 52 23.68 15.59 -18.08
CA LEU A 52 23.39 14.18 -17.76
C LEU A 52 24.58 13.25 -18.05
N SER A 53 25.39 13.54 -19.07
CA SER A 53 26.59 12.75 -19.37
C SER A 53 27.72 12.95 -18.35
N THR A 54 27.91 14.18 -17.82
CA THR A 54 28.88 14.45 -16.75
C THR A 54 28.42 13.95 -15.37
N ARG A 55 27.11 13.73 -15.16
CA ARG A 55 26.59 13.04 -13.98
C ARG A 55 26.83 11.52 -14.04
N ARG A 56 26.84 10.93 -15.23
CA ARG A 56 27.12 9.49 -15.40
C ARG A 56 28.56 9.13 -15.07
N SER A 57 29.50 10.07 -15.19
CA SER A 57 30.93 9.83 -14.86
C SER A 57 31.25 10.06 -13.38
N ARG A 58 30.59 10.99 -12.68
CA ARG A 58 30.86 11.27 -11.26
C ARG A 58 30.20 10.29 -10.28
N TYR A 59 29.24 9.48 -10.75
CA TYR A 59 28.60 8.41 -9.97
C TYR A 59 29.26 7.03 -10.17
N MET A 60 30.29 6.93 -11.03
CA MET A 60 30.97 5.66 -11.31
C MET A 60 32.33 5.50 -10.63
N ASP A 61 32.79 6.52 -9.88
CA ASP A 61 34.08 6.49 -9.16
C ASP A 61 33.97 6.23 -7.64
N SER A 62 32.79 5.80 -7.15
CA SER A 62 32.64 5.29 -5.77
C SER A 62 32.06 3.88 -5.79
N ALA A 63 32.89 2.91 -6.15
CA ALA A 63 32.54 1.49 -6.26
C ALA A 63 32.35 0.76 -4.91
N ASP A 64 32.11 1.50 -3.79
CA ASP A 64 32.10 0.94 -2.43
C ASP A 64 30.74 1.02 -1.68
N ASP A 65 29.65 1.53 -2.27
CA ASP A 65 28.38 1.80 -1.53
C ASP A 65 27.20 0.83 -1.84
N PHE A 66 27.42 -0.27 -2.57
CA PHE A 66 26.38 -1.27 -2.85
C PHE A 66 26.66 -2.59 -2.13
N SER A 67 26.84 -2.53 -0.81
CA SER A 67 26.60 -3.72 0.01
C SER A 67 25.10 -4.00 0.01
N LEU A 68 24.65 -4.95 -0.82
CA LEU A 68 23.29 -5.51 -0.73
C LEU A 68 23.03 -6.20 0.61
N LYS A 69 24.06 -6.37 1.46
CA LYS A 69 23.94 -7.02 2.76
C LYS A 69 23.96 -5.98 3.88
N PRO A 70 23.00 -6.05 4.82
CA PRO A 70 23.05 -5.22 6.01
C PRO A 70 24.25 -5.61 6.89
N SER A 71 24.61 -4.77 7.87
CA SER A 71 25.63 -5.15 8.86
C SER A 71 25.22 -6.43 9.61
N PRO A 72 26.17 -7.22 10.14
CA PRO A 72 25.84 -8.42 10.92
C PRO A 72 24.88 -8.15 12.09
N GLU A 73 25.04 -7.01 12.77
CA GLU A 73 24.18 -6.58 13.87
C GLU A 73 22.76 -6.30 13.36
N ARG A 74 22.64 -5.54 12.26
CA ARG A 74 21.36 -5.23 11.64
C ARG A 74 20.64 -6.47 11.12
N LEU A 75 21.40 -7.41 10.58
CA LEU A 75 20.86 -8.71 10.14
C LEU A 75 20.23 -9.46 11.30
N GLU A 76 20.90 -9.50 12.46
CA GLU A 76 20.39 -10.20 13.63
C GLU A 76 19.15 -9.50 14.22
N GLU A 77 19.18 -8.16 14.33
CA GLU A 77 18.01 -7.36 14.74
C GLU A 77 16.77 -7.68 13.89
N LEU A 78 16.91 -7.72 12.56
CA LEU A 78 15.82 -8.00 11.64
C LEU A 78 15.29 -9.44 11.80
N LYS A 79 16.17 -10.41 12.02
CA LYS A 79 15.78 -11.81 12.25
C LYS A 79 15.02 -11.98 13.56
N GLU A 80 15.52 -11.38 14.64
CA GLU A 80 14.87 -11.42 15.95
C GLU A 80 13.50 -10.75 15.89
N ALA A 81 13.42 -9.53 15.35
CA ALA A 81 12.18 -8.79 15.22
C ALA A 81 11.14 -9.52 14.35
N LEU A 82 11.56 -10.04 13.19
CA LEU A 82 10.67 -10.81 12.31
C LEU A 82 10.18 -12.10 12.98
N SER A 83 11.05 -12.81 13.70
CA SER A 83 10.70 -14.05 14.40
C SER A 83 9.70 -13.78 15.54
N GLU A 84 9.90 -12.69 16.29
CA GLU A 84 8.99 -12.27 17.34
C GLU A 84 7.62 -11.87 16.79
N ILE A 85 7.57 -11.06 15.73
CA ILE A 85 6.29 -10.69 15.11
C ILE A 85 5.56 -11.91 14.56
N ARG A 86 6.26 -12.85 13.90
CA ARG A 86 5.66 -14.12 13.45
C ARG A 86 5.06 -14.92 14.60
N ARG A 87 5.77 -15.03 15.72
CA ARG A 87 5.28 -15.72 16.93
C ARG A 87 4.02 -15.06 17.48
N ARG A 88 3.98 -13.73 17.53
CA ARG A 88 2.80 -12.97 17.98
C ARG A 88 1.61 -13.15 17.05
N VAL A 89 1.83 -13.08 15.74
CA VAL A 89 0.81 -13.35 14.72
C VAL A 89 0.24 -14.77 14.86
N GLN A 90 1.10 -15.78 15.01
CA GLN A 90 0.65 -17.16 15.20
C GLN A 90 -0.15 -17.35 16.50
N THR A 91 0.24 -16.64 17.56
CA THR A 91 -0.41 -16.73 18.88
C THR A 91 -1.78 -16.03 18.89
N ALA A 92 -1.89 -14.90 18.19
CA ALA A 92 -3.13 -14.13 18.12
C ALA A 92 -4.12 -14.66 17.07
N SER A 93 -3.67 -15.48 16.13
CA SER A 93 -4.54 -16.13 15.16
C SER A 93 -5.53 -17.06 15.86
N THR A 94 -6.82 -16.87 15.58
CA THR A 94 -7.91 -17.69 16.13
C THR A 94 -8.39 -18.78 15.17
N SER A 95 -7.95 -18.72 13.91
CA SER A 95 -8.28 -19.67 12.85
C SER A 95 -7.23 -20.79 12.74
N ASN A 96 -7.65 -21.95 12.23
CA ASN A 96 -6.74 -23.00 11.78
C ASN A 96 -5.85 -22.55 10.61
N ASP A 97 -6.29 -21.52 9.87
CA ASP A 97 -5.52 -20.92 8.78
C ASP A 97 -4.48 -19.94 9.35
N THR A 98 -3.26 -20.01 8.83
CA THR A 98 -2.19 -19.08 9.17
C THR A 98 -2.40 -17.76 8.43
N PRO A 99 -2.62 -16.63 9.12
CA PRO A 99 -2.79 -15.33 8.47
C PRO A 99 -1.49 -14.86 7.80
N THR A 100 -1.65 -14.11 6.70
CA THR A 100 -0.51 -13.54 5.98
C THR A 100 0.04 -12.33 6.73
N LEU A 101 1.30 -12.40 7.14
CA LEU A 101 2.05 -11.26 7.63
C LEU A 101 2.71 -10.55 6.45
N VAL A 102 2.27 -9.34 6.12
CA VAL A 102 2.92 -8.48 5.14
C VAL A 102 3.92 -7.57 5.86
N ALA A 103 5.21 -7.76 5.62
CA ALA A 103 6.26 -6.88 6.14
C ALA A 103 6.30 -5.56 5.36
N VAL A 104 5.89 -4.46 6.01
CA VAL A 104 5.81 -3.13 5.37
C VAL A 104 7.18 -2.46 5.36
N SER A 105 7.82 -2.46 4.20
CA SER A 105 9.23 -2.09 4.00
C SER A 105 9.44 -0.70 3.41
N LYS A 106 8.39 0.14 3.33
CA LYS A 106 8.53 1.53 2.85
C LYS A 106 9.64 2.28 3.58
N TYR A 107 10.45 3.01 2.82
CA TYR A 107 11.65 3.72 3.26
C TYR A 107 12.80 2.84 3.77
N LYS A 108 12.68 1.52 3.73
CA LYS A 108 13.76 0.60 4.14
C LYS A 108 14.61 0.19 2.93
N PRO A 109 15.93 0.06 3.08
CA PRO A 109 16.80 -0.33 1.99
C PRO A 109 16.49 -1.75 1.52
N ALA A 110 16.84 -2.06 0.26
CA ALA A 110 16.68 -3.42 -0.30
C ALA A 110 17.42 -4.49 0.54
N SER A 111 18.52 -4.12 1.20
CA SER A 111 19.28 -5.01 2.08
C SER A 111 18.47 -5.53 3.27
N ASP A 112 17.61 -4.70 3.87
CA ASP A 112 16.74 -5.11 4.99
C ASP A 112 15.70 -6.13 4.52
N ILE A 113 15.16 -5.92 3.32
CA ILE A 113 14.19 -6.83 2.69
C ILE A 113 14.86 -8.17 2.36
N LEU A 114 16.07 -8.12 1.79
CA LEU A 114 16.85 -9.32 1.47
C LEU A 114 17.16 -10.14 2.74
N ALA A 115 17.50 -9.49 3.86
CA ALA A 115 17.71 -10.16 5.14
C ALA A 115 16.45 -10.89 5.64
N CYS A 116 15.28 -10.25 5.56
CA CYS A 116 14.01 -10.91 5.90
C CYS A 116 13.69 -12.05 4.93
N TYR A 117 13.99 -11.88 3.64
CA TYR A 117 13.81 -12.91 2.61
C TYR A 117 14.66 -14.15 2.87
N GLU A 118 15.95 -13.97 3.16
CA GLU A 118 16.87 -15.06 3.53
C GLU A 118 16.42 -15.77 4.82
N HIS A 119 15.61 -15.10 5.65
CA HIS A 119 14.90 -15.69 6.79
C HIS A 119 13.50 -16.22 6.44
N SER A 120 13.32 -16.69 5.20
CA SER A 120 12.11 -17.33 4.67
C SER A 120 10.84 -16.46 4.72
N HIS A 121 10.96 -15.14 4.57
CA HIS A 121 9.81 -14.24 4.44
C HIS A 121 9.60 -13.82 2.99
N TYR A 122 8.36 -13.84 2.51
CA TYR A 122 8.09 -13.62 1.09
C TYR A 122 7.13 -12.44 0.84
N ASP A 123 6.32 -12.03 1.81
CA ASP A 123 5.26 -11.02 1.62
C ASP A 123 5.69 -9.63 2.06
N PHE A 124 5.97 -8.75 1.11
CA PHE A 124 6.44 -7.40 1.41
C PHE A 124 5.46 -6.34 0.90
N GLY A 125 5.24 -5.32 1.73
CA GLY A 125 4.30 -4.24 1.49
C GLY A 125 5.01 -2.92 1.18
N GLU A 126 4.66 -2.29 0.05
CA GLU A 126 5.19 -0.98 -0.35
C GLU A 126 4.07 0.04 -0.58
N ASN A 127 4.38 1.30 -0.22
CA ASN A 127 3.45 2.42 -0.37
C ASN A 127 3.72 3.26 -1.63
N TYR A 128 4.96 3.28 -2.11
CA TYR A 128 5.38 4.17 -3.19
C TYR A 128 5.71 3.35 -4.44
N VAL A 129 5.06 3.67 -5.55
CA VAL A 129 5.16 2.88 -6.78
C VAL A 129 6.61 2.83 -7.30
N GLN A 130 7.34 3.95 -7.27
CA GLN A 130 8.71 3.99 -7.76
C GLN A 130 9.66 3.16 -6.87
N GLU A 131 9.53 3.32 -5.56
CA GLU A 131 10.30 2.53 -4.59
C GLU A 131 10.07 1.02 -4.78
N LEU A 132 8.81 0.63 -4.99
CA LEU A 132 8.45 -0.76 -5.25
C LEU A 132 9.07 -1.29 -6.56
N VAL A 133 9.05 -0.50 -7.64
CA VAL A 133 9.67 -0.88 -8.91
C VAL A 133 11.18 -1.08 -8.76
N ASP A 134 11.84 -0.13 -8.10
CA ASP A 134 13.29 -0.16 -7.92
C ASP A 134 13.70 -1.38 -7.07
N LYS A 135 12.95 -1.66 -5.99
CA LYS A 135 13.16 -2.85 -5.15
C LYS A 135 12.90 -4.16 -5.89
N ALA A 136 11.79 -4.25 -6.63
CA ALA A 136 11.44 -5.46 -7.37
C ALA A 136 12.44 -5.78 -8.49
N ALA A 137 13.17 -4.78 -9.00
CA ALA A 137 14.19 -4.98 -10.02
C ALA A 137 15.48 -5.64 -9.48
N VAL A 138 15.78 -5.49 -8.19
CA VAL A 138 17.05 -5.93 -7.57
C VAL A 138 16.89 -7.07 -6.57
N LEU A 139 15.66 -7.39 -6.15
CA LEU A 139 15.36 -8.42 -5.16
C LEU A 139 14.85 -9.73 -5.79
N PRO A 140 14.88 -10.85 -5.04
CA PRO A 140 14.43 -12.16 -5.51
C PRO A 140 12.99 -12.16 -6.06
N ARG A 141 12.75 -12.97 -7.10
CA ARG A 141 11.45 -13.00 -7.81
C ARG A 141 10.37 -13.76 -7.05
N GLU A 142 10.77 -14.56 -6.07
CA GLU A 142 9.93 -15.31 -5.15
C GLU A 142 9.21 -14.41 -4.14
N ILE A 143 9.68 -13.16 -3.97
CA ILE A 143 8.97 -12.15 -3.19
C ILE A 143 7.58 -11.90 -3.80
N ARG A 144 6.57 -11.89 -2.94
CA ARG A 144 5.20 -11.50 -3.23
C ARG A 144 5.02 -10.04 -2.84
N TRP A 145 5.00 -9.15 -3.82
CA TRP A 145 4.82 -7.72 -3.55
C TRP A 145 3.34 -7.37 -3.36
N HIS A 146 3.05 -6.71 -2.26
CA HIS A 146 1.76 -6.08 -1.99
C HIS A 146 1.89 -4.56 -2.12
N PHE A 147 1.15 -3.95 -3.05
CA PHE A 147 1.01 -2.51 -3.07
C PHE A 147 -0.10 -2.09 -2.11
N ILE A 148 0.26 -1.31 -1.08
CA ILE A 148 -0.63 -0.89 0.01
C ILE A 148 -0.68 0.64 0.18
N GLY A 149 -0.14 1.39 -0.78
CA GLY A 149 -0.25 2.85 -0.86
C GLY A 149 -1.41 3.30 -1.74
N THR A 150 -1.66 4.61 -1.78
CA THR A 150 -2.73 5.18 -2.59
C THR A 150 -2.52 4.90 -4.09
N LEU A 151 -3.46 4.20 -4.72
CA LEU A 151 -3.39 3.87 -6.13
C LEU A 151 -3.89 5.03 -7.01
N GLN A 152 -2.97 5.65 -7.74
CA GLN A 152 -3.30 6.59 -8.79
C GLN A 152 -3.41 5.87 -10.15
N SER A 153 -4.50 6.11 -10.88
CA SER A 153 -4.77 5.45 -12.17
C SER A 153 -3.64 5.59 -13.22
N ASN A 154 -2.92 6.71 -13.23
CA ASN A 154 -1.78 6.94 -14.13
C ASN A 154 -0.53 6.10 -13.78
N LYS A 155 -0.48 5.50 -12.59
CA LYS A 155 0.62 4.61 -12.14
C LYS A 155 0.35 3.12 -12.43
N ALA A 156 -0.84 2.78 -12.93
CA ALA A 156 -1.23 1.40 -13.22
C ALA A 156 -0.23 0.65 -14.13
N LYS A 157 0.27 1.31 -15.18
CA LYS A 157 1.26 0.72 -16.11
C LYS A 157 2.58 0.39 -15.42
N LEU A 158 3.00 1.22 -14.47
CA LEU A 158 4.25 1.05 -13.75
C LEU A 158 4.14 -0.08 -12.71
N LEU A 159 3.01 -0.18 -12.02
CA LEU A 159 2.73 -1.34 -11.16
C LEU A 159 2.66 -2.64 -11.96
N ALA A 160 1.96 -2.62 -13.11
CA ALA A 160 1.79 -3.79 -13.95
C ALA A 160 3.10 -4.32 -14.57
N SER A 161 4.18 -3.54 -14.61
CA SER A 161 5.50 -4.02 -15.07
C SER A 161 6.22 -4.92 -14.06
N ILE A 162 5.76 -4.96 -12.81
CA ILE A 162 6.36 -5.82 -11.77
C ILE A 162 5.80 -7.23 -11.90
N SER A 163 6.62 -8.16 -12.41
CA SER A 163 6.19 -9.53 -12.70
C SER A 163 5.64 -10.29 -11.48
N ASN A 164 6.27 -10.12 -10.32
CA ASN A 164 5.90 -10.71 -9.04
C ASN A 164 5.07 -9.76 -8.15
N LEU A 165 4.37 -8.77 -8.76
CA LEU A 165 3.32 -8.05 -8.07
C LEU A 165 2.21 -9.04 -7.72
N TYR A 166 2.05 -9.32 -6.44
CA TYR A 166 1.13 -10.33 -5.96
C TYR A 166 -0.26 -9.73 -5.77
N CYS A 167 -0.36 -8.58 -5.08
CA CYS A 167 -1.64 -8.00 -4.72
C CYS A 167 -1.60 -6.45 -4.71
N VAL A 168 -2.68 -5.81 -5.13
CA VAL A 168 -2.93 -4.38 -4.88
C VAL A 168 -4.10 -4.25 -3.91
N GLN A 169 -3.84 -3.74 -2.71
CA GLN A 169 -4.81 -3.77 -1.61
C GLN A 169 -5.65 -2.48 -1.48
N THR A 170 -5.42 -1.49 -2.35
CA THR A 170 -5.91 -0.11 -2.19
C THR A 170 -6.83 0.35 -3.33
N VAL A 171 -7.45 -0.58 -4.06
CA VAL A 171 -8.35 -0.21 -5.15
C VAL A 171 -9.62 0.39 -4.56
N ALA A 172 -9.97 1.61 -4.98
CA ALA A 172 -11.15 2.32 -4.47
C ALA A 172 -11.94 3.03 -5.60
N SER A 173 -11.69 2.72 -6.87
CA SER A 173 -12.49 3.28 -7.97
C SER A 173 -12.47 2.41 -9.22
N ILE A 174 -13.55 2.49 -10.00
CA ILE A 174 -13.70 1.81 -11.30
C ILE A 174 -12.59 2.26 -12.25
N LYS A 175 -12.27 3.56 -12.25
CA LYS A 175 -11.20 4.12 -13.08
C LYS A 175 -9.84 3.47 -12.79
N ALA A 176 -9.51 3.28 -11.51
CA ALA A 176 -8.25 2.64 -11.11
C ALA A 176 -8.25 1.14 -11.46
N ALA A 177 -9.34 0.42 -11.20
CA ALA A 177 -9.48 -0.99 -11.56
C ALA A 177 -9.34 -1.21 -13.08
N SER A 178 -10.06 -0.45 -13.90
CA SER A 178 -9.97 -0.52 -15.36
C SER A 178 -8.57 -0.17 -15.87
N ALA A 179 -7.91 0.83 -15.28
CA ALA A 179 -6.54 1.18 -15.64
C ALA A 179 -5.55 0.05 -15.33
N LEU A 180 -5.67 -0.59 -14.15
CA LEU A 180 -4.88 -1.76 -13.79
C LEU A 180 -5.15 -2.93 -14.73
N ASN A 181 -6.42 -3.33 -14.91
CA ASN A 181 -6.79 -4.43 -15.80
C ASN A 181 -6.23 -4.23 -17.22
N LYS A 182 -6.35 -3.02 -17.77
CA LYS A 182 -5.79 -2.69 -19.10
C LYS A 182 -4.27 -2.82 -19.13
N ALA A 183 -3.59 -2.43 -18.04
CA ALA A 183 -2.14 -2.41 -17.94
C ALA A 183 -1.52 -3.79 -17.71
N ILE A 184 -2.23 -4.72 -17.05
CA ILE A 184 -1.71 -6.06 -16.77
C ILE A 184 -1.40 -6.79 -18.09
N PRO A 185 -0.17 -7.35 -18.25
CA PRO A 185 0.21 -8.10 -19.44
C PRO A 185 -0.73 -9.30 -19.68
N SER A 186 -1.06 -9.57 -20.93
CA SER A 186 -1.97 -10.67 -21.30
C SER A 186 -1.34 -12.06 -21.13
N ASP A 187 -0.03 -12.14 -21.06
CA ASP A 187 0.78 -13.36 -20.86
C ASP A 187 1.05 -13.67 -19.37
N ARG A 188 0.55 -12.83 -18.45
CA ARG A 188 0.62 -13.09 -17.01
C ARG A 188 -0.18 -14.35 -16.68
N GLN A 189 0.46 -15.30 -16.00
CA GLN A 189 -0.09 -16.64 -15.74
C GLN A 189 -1.29 -16.65 -14.77
N LYS A 190 -1.28 -15.76 -13.78
CA LYS A 190 -2.36 -15.62 -12.80
C LYS A 190 -2.89 -14.18 -12.80
N PRO A 191 -4.21 -13.97 -12.65
CA PRO A 191 -4.74 -12.62 -12.44
C PRO A 191 -4.05 -11.91 -11.27
N LEU A 192 -4.02 -10.57 -11.31
CA LEU A 192 -3.52 -9.78 -10.18
C LEU A 192 -4.58 -9.78 -9.07
N HIS A 193 -4.19 -10.15 -7.85
CA HIS A 193 -5.08 -10.11 -6.70
C HIS A 193 -5.39 -8.67 -6.29
N ILE A 194 -6.67 -8.39 -6.03
CA ILE A 194 -7.16 -7.07 -5.66
C ILE A 194 -7.93 -7.17 -4.35
N LEU A 195 -7.58 -6.27 -3.42
CA LEU A 195 -8.48 -5.91 -2.32
C LEU A 195 -9.03 -4.51 -2.56
N VAL A 196 -10.29 -4.31 -2.19
CA VAL A 196 -10.93 -3.00 -2.24
C VAL A 196 -10.79 -2.30 -0.89
N GLN A 197 -10.30 -1.06 -0.92
CA GLN A 197 -10.13 -0.27 0.30
C GLN A 197 -11.47 0.34 0.73
N VAL A 198 -11.86 0.05 1.97
CA VAL A 198 -13.04 0.57 2.62
C VAL A 198 -12.61 1.56 3.71
N ASN A 199 -13.22 2.74 3.71
CA ASN A 199 -13.11 3.69 4.79
C ASN A 199 -14.05 3.28 5.92
N THR A 200 -13.52 2.65 6.97
CA THR A 200 -14.31 2.21 8.13
C THR A 200 -14.39 3.27 9.23
N SER A 201 -13.56 4.32 9.20
CA SER A 201 -13.56 5.32 10.27
C SER A 201 -14.79 6.22 10.22
N GLY A 202 -15.31 6.44 9.01
CA GLY A 202 -16.42 7.38 8.76
C GLY A 202 -15.97 8.83 8.62
N GLU A 203 -14.65 9.09 8.63
CA GLU A 203 -14.10 10.42 8.38
C GLU A 203 -13.95 10.68 6.88
N ASP A 204 -14.50 11.77 6.37
CA ASP A 204 -14.43 12.13 4.94
C ASP A 204 -12.99 12.35 4.43
N SER A 205 -12.07 12.67 5.32
CA SER A 205 -10.65 12.88 5.01
C SER A 205 -9.87 11.59 4.75
N LYS A 206 -10.43 10.41 5.09
CA LYS A 206 -9.77 9.12 4.94
C LYS A 206 -10.08 8.50 3.57
N SER A 207 -9.07 7.83 3.01
CA SER A 207 -9.19 7.17 1.72
C SER A 207 -9.95 5.84 1.81
N GLY A 208 -10.62 5.48 0.71
CA GLY A 208 -11.42 4.26 0.60
C GLY A 208 -12.87 4.58 0.25
N LEU A 209 -13.63 3.55 -0.11
CA LEU A 209 -15.07 3.65 -0.33
C LEU A 209 -15.82 3.58 1.00
N PRO A 210 -17.01 4.20 1.11
CA PRO A 210 -17.86 4.04 2.29
C PRO A 210 -18.13 2.56 2.61
N TYR A 211 -18.14 2.23 3.90
CA TYR A 211 -18.53 0.89 4.38
C TYR A 211 -20.03 0.65 4.17
N LEU A 212 -20.45 -0.62 4.18
CA LEU A 212 -21.86 -0.99 4.01
C LEU A 212 -22.56 -0.95 5.37
N GLY A 213 -23.51 -0.04 5.54
CA GLY A 213 -24.44 -0.05 6.67
C GLY A 213 -25.46 -1.21 6.58
N LEU A 214 -26.16 -1.49 7.68
CA LEU A 214 -27.10 -2.61 7.80
C LEU A 214 -28.22 -2.61 6.74
N ASP A 215 -28.70 -1.43 6.35
CA ASP A 215 -29.78 -1.25 5.39
C ASP A 215 -29.32 -0.85 3.98
N ALA A 216 -28.01 -0.89 3.72
CA ALA A 216 -27.45 -0.48 2.44
C ALA A 216 -27.80 -1.49 1.34
N ASP A 217 -28.37 -1.01 0.23
CA ASP A 217 -28.47 -1.83 -0.97
C ASP A 217 -27.10 -1.96 -1.63
N VAL A 218 -26.46 -3.11 -1.39
CA VAL A 218 -25.13 -3.43 -1.91
C VAL A 218 -25.07 -3.27 -3.43
N ALA A 219 -26.13 -3.60 -4.17
CA ALA A 219 -26.12 -3.55 -5.63
C ALA A 219 -25.98 -2.12 -6.19
N THR A 220 -26.41 -1.12 -5.43
CA THR A 220 -26.36 0.30 -5.84
C THR A 220 -25.27 1.09 -5.11
N SER A 221 -24.70 0.53 -4.05
CA SER A 221 -23.56 1.11 -3.33
C SER A 221 -22.31 1.25 -4.21
N GLU A 222 -21.47 2.24 -3.93
CA GLU A 222 -20.19 2.43 -4.64
C GLU A 222 -19.29 1.19 -4.55
N LEU A 223 -19.26 0.53 -3.39
CA LEU A 223 -18.50 -0.70 -3.17
C LEU A 223 -19.02 -1.83 -4.05
N GLY A 224 -20.33 -2.09 -4.06
CA GLY A 224 -20.90 -3.17 -4.88
C GLY A 224 -20.80 -2.90 -6.38
N LEU A 225 -20.90 -1.64 -6.82
CA LEU A 225 -20.67 -1.24 -8.20
C LEU A 225 -19.21 -1.50 -8.62
N LEU A 226 -18.23 -1.10 -7.79
CA LEU A 226 -16.81 -1.37 -8.06
C LEU A 226 -16.51 -2.88 -8.10
N VAL A 227 -16.98 -3.64 -7.12
CA VAL A 227 -16.72 -5.08 -7.06
C VAL A 227 -17.37 -5.80 -8.25
N THR A 228 -18.60 -5.44 -8.59
CA THR A 228 -19.28 -5.96 -9.78
C THR A 228 -18.49 -5.65 -11.06
N HIS A 229 -17.96 -4.43 -11.18
CA HIS A 229 -17.10 -4.03 -12.29
C HIS A 229 -15.82 -4.87 -12.36
N ILE A 230 -15.14 -5.09 -11.23
CA ILE A 230 -13.93 -5.93 -11.19
C ILE A 230 -14.26 -7.35 -11.66
N ILE A 231 -15.31 -7.96 -11.13
CA ILE A 231 -15.69 -9.34 -11.44
C ILE A 231 -16.10 -9.50 -12.92
N LYS A 232 -16.86 -8.55 -13.48
CA LYS A 232 -17.44 -8.70 -14.83
C LYS A 232 -16.56 -8.16 -15.95
N GLU A 233 -15.79 -7.12 -15.69
CA GLU A 233 -15.11 -6.34 -16.74
C GLU A 233 -13.58 -6.37 -16.61
N CYS A 234 -13.04 -6.94 -15.53
CA CYS A 234 -11.59 -6.99 -15.28
C CYS A 234 -11.02 -8.41 -15.24
N PRO A 235 -10.98 -9.16 -16.38
CA PRO A 235 -10.56 -10.56 -16.39
C PRO A 235 -9.09 -10.81 -16.01
N LYS A 236 -8.25 -9.77 -15.98
CA LYS A 236 -6.85 -9.87 -15.54
C LYS A 236 -6.67 -9.55 -14.05
N LEU A 237 -7.75 -9.24 -13.36
CA LEU A 237 -7.80 -8.96 -11.93
C LEU A 237 -8.63 -10.05 -11.25
N HIS A 238 -8.26 -10.40 -10.03
CA HIS A 238 -9.02 -11.29 -9.16
C HIS A 238 -9.46 -10.52 -7.92
N PHE A 239 -10.78 -10.41 -7.72
CA PHE A 239 -11.30 -9.78 -6.51
C PHE A 239 -11.20 -10.75 -5.34
N GLU A 240 -10.31 -10.48 -4.40
CA GLU A 240 -9.99 -11.39 -3.31
C GLU A 240 -10.61 -10.95 -1.97
N GLY A 241 -10.90 -9.65 -1.78
CA GLY A 241 -11.47 -9.20 -0.51
C GLY A 241 -11.39 -7.70 -0.25
N LEU A 242 -11.36 -7.33 1.02
CA LEU A 242 -11.46 -5.96 1.51
C LEU A 242 -10.23 -5.58 2.35
N MET A 243 -9.94 -4.29 2.38
CA MET A 243 -8.86 -3.71 3.18
C MET A 243 -9.37 -2.48 3.92
N THR A 244 -8.96 -2.29 5.17
CA THR A 244 -9.08 -0.99 5.86
C THR A 244 -7.78 -0.58 6.51
N ILE A 245 -7.55 0.73 6.57
CA ILE A 245 -6.51 1.34 7.39
C ILE A 245 -7.01 1.52 8.83
N GLY A 246 -8.32 1.73 9.03
CA GLY A 246 -8.92 2.08 10.32
C GLY A 246 -8.62 3.52 10.78
N ALA A 247 -9.19 3.90 11.92
CA ALA A 247 -8.91 5.15 12.59
C ALA A 247 -7.70 5.00 13.53
N LEU A 248 -6.87 6.05 13.61
CA LEU A 248 -5.71 6.06 14.49
C LEU A 248 -6.12 5.94 15.96
N GLU A 249 -7.16 6.67 16.36
CA GLU A 249 -7.68 6.64 17.75
C GLU A 249 -8.12 5.22 18.16
N GLN A 250 -8.85 4.53 17.28
CA GLN A 250 -9.27 3.13 17.51
C GLN A 250 -8.07 2.19 17.56
N SER A 251 -7.04 2.45 16.75
CA SER A 251 -5.80 1.66 16.73
C SER A 251 -4.98 1.82 18.02
N LEU A 252 -5.00 3.01 18.63
CA LEU A 252 -4.29 3.32 19.88
C LEU A 252 -5.04 2.83 21.12
N ASN A 253 -6.38 2.81 21.06
CA ASN A 253 -7.24 2.35 22.15
C ASN A 253 -7.63 0.88 22.03
N ALA A 254 -7.09 0.14 21.05
CA ALA A 254 -7.29 -1.29 20.89
C ALA A 254 -6.72 -2.05 22.10
N SER A 255 -7.54 -2.23 23.13
CA SER A 255 -7.23 -3.00 24.33
C SER A 255 -7.73 -4.44 24.21
N GLU A 256 -7.26 -5.33 25.08
CA GLU A 256 -7.76 -6.72 25.12
C GLU A 256 -9.26 -6.82 25.47
N THR A 257 -9.84 -5.75 26.03
CA THR A 257 -11.22 -5.72 26.52
C THR A 257 -12.20 -5.02 25.58
N GLU A 258 -11.72 -4.13 24.70
CA GLU A 258 -12.58 -3.36 23.80
C GLU A 258 -12.39 -3.75 22.35
N LYS A 259 -13.51 -4.05 21.68
CA LYS A 259 -13.52 -4.36 20.26
C LYS A 259 -13.25 -3.10 19.46
N ASN A 260 -12.29 -3.17 18.54
CA ASN A 260 -12.05 -2.10 17.58
C ASN A 260 -13.23 -2.01 16.59
N ALA A 261 -13.94 -0.88 16.61
CA ALA A 261 -15.14 -0.67 15.79
C ALA A 261 -14.85 -0.70 14.28
N ASP A 262 -13.66 -0.33 13.84
CA ASP A 262 -13.27 -0.39 12.43
C ASP A 262 -13.23 -1.83 11.90
N PHE A 263 -12.69 -2.75 12.70
CA PHE A 263 -12.58 -4.15 12.32
C PHE A 263 -13.96 -4.82 12.26
N GLU A 264 -14.85 -4.48 13.20
CA GLU A 264 -16.23 -4.96 13.18
C GLU A 264 -16.99 -4.42 11.96
N ARG A 265 -16.85 -3.13 11.63
CA ARG A 265 -17.44 -2.54 10.41
C ARG A 265 -16.94 -3.21 9.13
N LEU A 266 -15.64 -3.52 9.04
CA LEU A 266 -15.10 -4.21 7.86
C LEU A 266 -15.65 -5.64 7.75
N ARG A 267 -15.77 -6.35 8.88
CA ARG A 267 -16.33 -7.70 8.95
C ARG A 267 -17.80 -7.72 8.53
N GLU A 268 -18.60 -6.78 9.02
CA GLU A 268 -20.01 -6.62 8.63
C GLU A 268 -20.13 -6.29 7.13
N THR A 269 -19.29 -5.36 6.64
CA THR A 269 -19.21 -5.02 5.22
C THR A 269 -18.89 -6.25 4.37
N ARG A 270 -17.96 -7.09 4.82
CA ARG A 270 -17.62 -8.36 4.17
C ARG A 270 -18.82 -9.29 4.09
N GLU A 271 -19.56 -9.49 5.17
CA GLU A 271 -20.71 -10.41 5.18
C GLU A 271 -21.82 -9.94 4.25
N SER A 272 -22.16 -8.64 4.28
CA SER A 272 -23.15 -8.05 3.37
C SER A 272 -22.73 -8.20 1.90
N LEU A 273 -21.47 -7.90 1.59
CA LEU A 273 -20.95 -8.04 0.23
C LEU A 273 -20.94 -9.50 -0.21
N LYS A 274 -20.45 -10.42 0.63
CA LYS A 274 -20.44 -11.86 0.37
C LYS A 274 -21.84 -12.40 0.08
N HIS A 275 -22.85 -12.02 0.87
CA HIS A 275 -24.23 -12.42 0.63
C HIS A 275 -24.72 -11.95 -0.74
N TYR A 276 -24.47 -10.68 -1.09
CA TYR A 276 -24.77 -10.12 -2.40
C TYR A 276 -24.07 -10.89 -3.53
N LEU A 277 -22.76 -11.16 -3.41
CA LEU A 277 -21.98 -11.86 -4.42
C LEU A 277 -22.46 -13.30 -4.64
N LYS A 278 -22.76 -14.04 -3.57
CA LYS A 278 -23.34 -15.39 -3.69
C LYS A 278 -24.68 -15.40 -4.41
N LYS A 279 -25.47 -14.33 -4.31
CA LYS A 279 -26.78 -14.22 -4.97
C LYS A 279 -26.69 -13.72 -6.41
N ALA A 280 -25.90 -12.68 -6.66
CA ALA A 280 -25.86 -11.96 -7.93
C ALA A 280 -24.74 -12.44 -8.88
N HIS A 281 -23.72 -13.08 -8.34
CA HIS A 281 -22.50 -13.48 -9.04
C HIS A 281 -22.02 -14.89 -8.61
N ALA A 282 -22.96 -15.83 -8.44
CA ALA A 282 -22.69 -17.19 -7.93
C ALA A 282 -21.68 -17.99 -8.76
N GLU A 283 -21.69 -17.79 -10.09
CA GLU A 283 -20.80 -18.48 -11.04
C GLU A 283 -19.43 -17.80 -11.17
N ALA A 284 -19.26 -16.61 -10.60
CA ALA A 284 -18.00 -15.89 -10.67
C ALA A 284 -17.03 -16.41 -9.61
N GLN A 285 -15.75 -16.49 -9.96
CA GLN A 285 -14.69 -16.77 -9.00
C GLN A 285 -14.26 -15.46 -8.33
N TRP A 286 -14.37 -15.41 -7.00
CA TRP A 286 -13.95 -14.32 -6.14
C TRP A 286 -13.56 -14.89 -4.77
N GLY A 287 -12.90 -14.08 -3.96
CA GLY A 287 -12.39 -14.50 -2.65
C GLY A 287 -11.12 -15.34 -2.75
N ASN A 288 -10.66 -15.84 -1.62
CA ASN A 288 -9.52 -16.73 -1.55
C ASN A 288 -9.86 -18.08 -2.23
N GLU A 289 -8.97 -18.57 -3.10
CA GLU A 289 -9.22 -19.75 -3.95
C GLU A 289 -9.47 -21.04 -3.15
N GLU A 290 -8.89 -21.16 -1.95
CA GLU A 290 -9.00 -22.38 -1.13
C GLU A 290 -10.27 -22.38 -0.28
N THR A 291 -10.61 -21.22 0.30
CA THR A 291 -11.72 -21.10 1.26
C THR A 291 -13.02 -20.60 0.62
N GLY A 292 -12.94 -19.92 -0.54
CA GLY A 292 -14.07 -19.21 -1.13
C GLY A 292 -14.55 -18.00 -0.31
N GLU A 293 -13.74 -17.57 0.67
CA GLU A 293 -14.06 -16.48 1.59
C GLU A 293 -13.36 -15.18 1.17
N LEU A 294 -14.02 -14.04 1.44
CA LEU A 294 -13.41 -12.74 1.20
C LEU A 294 -12.32 -12.46 2.24
N VAL A 295 -11.11 -12.18 1.76
CA VAL A 295 -9.95 -11.85 2.59
C VAL A 295 -10.16 -10.49 3.28
N LEU A 296 -9.85 -10.41 4.57
CA LEU A 296 -9.76 -9.14 5.30
C LEU A 296 -8.32 -8.75 5.54
N SER A 297 -7.90 -7.62 4.98
CA SER A 297 -6.62 -6.98 5.30
C SER A 297 -6.83 -5.82 6.26
N MET A 298 -6.54 -6.06 7.53
CA MET A 298 -6.68 -5.07 8.61
C MET A 298 -5.74 -5.40 9.76
N GLY A 299 -5.33 -4.38 10.51
CA GLY A 299 -4.32 -4.49 11.56
C GLY A 299 -2.92 -4.11 11.09
N MET A 300 -2.31 -3.23 11.85
CA MET A 300 -0.96 -2.70 11.71
C MET A 300 -0.14 -2.97 12.98
N SER A 301 1.07 -2.41 13.05
CA SER A 301 2.01 -2.71 14.14
C SER A 301 1.44 -2.51 15.57
N SER A 302 0.47 -1.60 15.75
CA SER A 302 -0.13 -1.30 17.06
C SER A 302 -1.32 -2.18 17.44
N ASP A 303 -2.02 -2.78 16.46
CA ASP A 303 -3.35 -3.36 16.67
C ASP A 303 -3.58 -4.68 15.90
N PHE A 304 -2.54 -5.26 15.28
CA PHE A 304 -2.69 -6.49 14.50
C PHE A 304 -3.22 -7.68 15.31
N GLU A 305 -2.90 -7.77 16.61
CA GLU A 305 -3.43 -8.85 17.45
C GLU A 305 -4.94 -8.74 17.66
N ALA A 306 -5.44 -7.52 17.86
CA ALA A 306 -6.88 -7.25 17.92
C ALA A 306 -7.54 -7.52 16.57
N ALA A 307 -6.88 -7.17 15.46
CA ALA A 307 -7.35 -7.46 14.11
C ALA A 307 -7.47 -8.97 13.85
N LEU A 308 -6.50 -9.77 14.27
CA LEU A 308 -6.52 -11.23 14.16
C LEU A 308 -7.64 -11.86 15.00
N LYS A 309 -7.84 -11.37 16.23
CA LYS A 309 -8.99 -11.76 17.08
C LYS A 309 -10.33 -11.39 16.43
N ALA A 310 -10.38 -10.31 15.64
CA ALA A 310 -11.54 -9.88 14.87
C ALA A 310 -11.69 -10.57 13.49
N GLY A 311 -10.81 -11.50 13.14
CA GLY A 311 -10.89 -12.30 11.91
C GLY A 311 -10.13 -11.73 10.70
N SER A 312 -9.08 -10.95 10.93
CA SER A 312 -8.15 -10.53 9.87
C SER A 312 -7.42 -11.72 9.25
N ASN A 313 -7.31 -11.74 7.93
CA ASN A 313 -6.52 -12.72 7.17
C ASN A 313 -5.15 -12.19 6.79
N VAL A 314 -4.98 -10.86 6.76
CA VAL A 314 -3.75 -10.18 6.38
C VAL A 314 -3.46 -9.05 7.35
N VAL A 315 -2.30 -9.10 8.00
CA VAL A 315 -1.80 -8.03 8.90
C VAL A 315 -0.57 -7.38 8.30
N ARG A 316 -0.43 -6.06 8.49
CA ARG A 316 0.59 -5.23 7.81
C ARG A 316 1.52 -4.58 8.84
N VAL A 317 2.65 -5.22 9.12
CA VAL A 317 3.56 -4.78 10.20
C VAL A 317 4.82 -4.18 9.62
N GLY A 318 5.16 -2.96 10.05
CA GLY A 318 6.36 -2.24 9.58
C GLY A 318 7.34 -1.97 10.71
N ALA A 319 7.00 -1.04 11.60
CA ALA A 319 7.88 -0.60 12.68
C ALA A 319 8.29 -1.74 13.63
N GLY A 320 7.41 -2.73 13.84
CA GLY A 320 7.72 -3.91 14.64
C GLY A 320 8.76 -4.85 14.04
N ILE A 321 9.02 -4.78 12.72
CA ILE A 321 10.02 -5.61 12.03
C ILE A 321 11.27 -4.78 11.74
N PHE A 322 11.11 -3.62 11.12
CA PHE A 322 12.24 -2.83 10.61
C PHE A 322 12.70 -1.71 11.56
N GLY A 323 12.07 -1.55 12.73
CA GLY A 323 12.32 -0.44 13.63
C GLY A 323 11.84 0.92 13.08
N GLN A 324 12.12 1.99 13.84
CA GLN A 324 11.75 3.35 13.43
C GLN A 324 12.46 3.80 12.14
N ARG A 325 11.93 4.84 11.51
CA ARG A 325 12.54 5.41 10.29
C ARG A 325 13.88 6.03 10.67
N LEU A 326 14.90 5.85 9.82
CA LEU A 326 16.09 6.69 9.89
C LEU A 326 15.60 8.12 9.62
N LYS A 327 15.69 9.01 10.63
CA LYS A 327 15.53 10.44 10.37
C LYS A 327 16.75 10.84 9.54
N VAL A 328 16.52 11.20 8.29
CA VAL A 328 17.54 11.89 7.50
C VAL A 328 17.66 13.27 8.14
N THR A 329 18.65 13.44 9.01
CA THR A 329 19.11 14.74 9.52
C THR A 329 19.90 15.47 8.46
#